data_AF-A0A962EMV8-F1
#
_entry.id   AF-A0A962EMV8-F1
#
_cell.length_a   1.000
_cell.length_b   1.000
_cell.length_c   1.000
_cell.angle_alpha   90.00
_cell.angle_beta   90.00
_cell.angle_gamma   90.00
#
_symmetry.space_group_name_H-M   'P 1'
#
loop_
_entity.id
_entity.type
_entity.pdbx_description
1 polymer ?
#
loop_
_entity_poly.entity_id
_entity_poly.type
_entity_poly.pdbx_seq_one_letter_code
_entity_poly.pdbx_strand_id
1 'polypeptide(L)'
;MAQRSDFDDIRPYHDDEVATVLQRVLCDDEFAAAMARFRFPQFARFCPWLIKPLLRFFLKRRLAKVASVAAFQDVIEGYMSHMIATTTDGLSSSGLDKLQRDKAYLFLSNHRDIAMDPAFVNFVLYHQKMQTVRIAIGDNLLTKPFASDLMRLNKSFLVRRGDMPPRKLFAA
;
A
#
# COMPACT_ATOMS: atom_id res chain seq x y z
N MET A 1 -22.13 -8.17 15.69
CA MET A 1 -21.70 -6.88 15.10
C MET A 1 -20.41 -6.50 15.81
N ALA A 2 -19.28 -6.43 15.09
CA ALA A 2 -18.01 -6.06 15.72
C ALA A 2 -18.10 -4.64 16.26
N GLN A 3 -17.66 -4.44 17.50
CA GLN A 3 -17.65 -3.14 18.17
C GLN A 3 -16.65 -2.24 17.44
N ARG A 4 -17.16 -1.16 16.84
CA ARG A 4 -16.34 -0.19 16.09
C ARG A 4 -15.40 0.49 17.08
N SER A 5 -14.09 0.34 16.84
CA SER A 5 -13.04 0.94 17.67
C SER A 5 -12.81 2.39 17.25
N ASP A 6 -12.41 3.25 18.19
CA ASP A 6 -12.06 4.65 17.92
C ASP A 6 -10.97 4.82 16.86
N PHE A 7 -10.20 3.76 16.59
CA PHE A 7 -9.08 3.76 15.64
C PHE A 7 -9.37 3.08 14.30
N ASP A 8 -10.59 2.59 14.06
CA ASP A 8 -10.94 1.85 12.84
C ASP A 8 -10.69 2.65 11.55
N ASP A 9 -10.79 3.97 11.61
CA ASP A 9 -10.59 4.84 10.44
C ASP A 9 -9.11 5.04 10.08
N ILE A 10 -8.19 4.78 11.02
CA ILE A 10 -6.75 5.04 10.83
C ILE A 10 -5.90 3.78 10.81
N ARG A 11 -6.40 2.66 11.36
CA ARG A 11 -5.63 1.41 11.43
C ARG A 11 -5.46 0.75 10.06
N PRO A 12 -4.49 -0.18 9.92
CA PRO A 12 -4.41 -1.05 8.77
C PRO A 12 -5.66 -1.94 8.64
N TYR A 13 -5.92 -2.41 7.42
CA TYR A 13 -7.00 -3.37 7.19
C TYR A 13 -6.64 -4.77 7.69
N HIS A 14 -7.65 -5.51 8.14
CA HIS A 14 -7.58 -6.94 8.43
C HIS A 14 -7.96 -7.76 7.18
N ASP A 15 -7.63 -9.05 7.19
CA ASP A 15 -7.83 -9.94 6.04
C ASP A 15 -9.29 -9.99 5.57
N ASP A 16 -10.26 -9.97 6.48
CA ASP A 16 -11.69 -9.97 6.19
C ASP A 16 -12.17 -8.69 5.48
N GLU A 17 -11.43 -7.60 5.60
CA GLU A 17 -11.74 -6.32 4.95
C GLU A 17 -11.13 -6.21 3.53
N VAL A 18 -10.08 -6.99 3.22
CA VAL A 18 -9.27 -6.85 2.00
C VAL A 18 -10.09 -6.96 0.73
N ALA A 19 -10.92 -7.99 0.61
CA ALA A 19 -11.70 -8.22 -0.61
C ALA A 19 -12.67 -7.05 -0.89
N THR A 20 -13.31 -6.54 0.16
CA THR A 20 -14.27 -5.41 0.06
C THR A 20 -13.57 -4.11 -0.31
N VAL A 21 -12.44 -3.82 0.34
CA VAL A 21 -11.65 -2.61 0.05
C VAL A 21 -11.08 -2.66 -1.37
N LEU A 22 -10.55 -3.81 -1.80
CA LEU A 22 -10.05 -3.97 -3.17
C LEU A 22 -11.15 -3.74 -4.21
N GLN A 23 -12.36 -4.27 -4.00
CA GLN A 23 -13.48 -3.99 -4.89
C GLN A 23 -13.80 -2.49 -4.96
N ARG A 24 -13.81 -1.80 -3.82
CA ARG A 24 -14.02 -0.35 -3.77
C ARG A 24 -12.95 0.41 -4.55
N VAL A 25 -11.68 0.11 -4.33
CA VAL A 25 -10.55 0.72 -5.06
C VAL A 25 -10.64 0.47 -6.56
N LEU A 26 -10.99 -0.74 -6.99
CA LEU A 26 -11.11 -1.08 -8.41
C LEU A 26 -12.29 -0.38 -9.11
N CYS A 27 -13.35 -0.07 -8.36
CA CYS A 27 -14.50 0.67 -8.85
C CYS A 27 -14.28 2.20 -8.85
N ASP A 28 -13.21 2.70 -8.24
CA ASP A 28 -12.89 4.13 -8.20
C ASP A 28 -12.47 4.65 -9.60
N ASP A 29 -13.07 5.75 -10.04
CA ASP A 29 -12.82 6.35 -11.37
C ASP A 29 -11.46 7.04 -11.46
N GLU A 30 -10.98 7.61 -10.37
CA GLU A 30 -9.67 8.26 -10.33
C GLU A 30 -8.55 7.23 -10.33
N PHE A 31 -8.70 6.14 -9.57
CA PHE A 31 -7.77 5.01 -9.61
C PHE A 31 -7.67 4.42 -11.01
N ALA A 32 -8.82 4.12 -11.64
CA ALA A 32 -8.84 3.58 -13.01
C ALA A 32 -8.19 4.54 -14.01
N ALA A 33 -8.42 5.86 -13.86
CA ALA A 33 -7.78 6.87 -14.70
C ALA A 33 -6.26 6.95 -14.48
N ALA A 34 -5.81 6.92 -13.23
CA ALA A 34 -4.39 6.93 -12.87
C ALA A 34 -3.66 5.70 -13.44
N MET A 35 -4.23 4.50 -13.25
CA MET A 35 -3.68 3.26 -13.77
C MET A 35 -3.66 3.21 -15.30
N ALA A 36 -4.69 3.73 -15.97
CA ALA A 36 -4.71 3.81 -17.43
C ALA A 36 -3.59 4.72 -17.96
N ARG A 37 -3.38 5.89 -17.33
CA ARG A 37 -2.30 6.82 -17.69
C ARG A 37 -0.92 6.23 -17.45
N PHE A 38 -0.75 5.50 -16.34
CA PHE A 38 0.52 4.85 -16.01
C PHE A 38 0.85 3.71 -16.98
N ARG A 39 -0.11 2.82 -17.26
CA ARG A 39 0.15 1.59 -18.04
C ARG A 39 0.06 1.78 -19.55
N PHE A 40 -0.73 2.75 -20.01
CA PHE A 40 -1.03 2.99 -21.42
C PHE A 40 -1.07 4.51 -21.73
N PRO A 41 0.03 5.25 -21.53
CA PRO A 41 0.03 6.71 -21.61
C PRO A 41 -0.45 7.25 -22.97
N GLN A 42 -0.08 6.58 -24.07
CA GLN A 42 -0.50 6.96 -25.42
C GLN A 42 -1.98 6.67 -25.66
N PHE A 43 -2.46 5.46 -25.35
CA PHE A 43 -3.85 5.07 -25.59
C PHE A 43 -4.85 5.79 -24.67
N ALA A 44 -4.47 6.04 -23.41
CA ALA A 44 -5.29 6.80 -22.45
C ALA A 44 -5.61 8.22 -22.94
N ARG A 45 -4.78 8.78 -23.83
CA ARG A 45 -5.00 10.08 -24.46
C ARG A 45 -6.02 10.02 -25.59
N PHE A 46 -6.07 8.92 -26.35
CA PHE A 46 -6.93 8.79 -27.54
C PHE A 46 -8.31 8.20 -27.22
N CYS A 47 -8.40 7.16 -26.39
CA CYS A 47 -9.65 6.44 -26.11
C CYS A 47 -9.85 6.12 -24.61
N PRO A 48 -9.90 7.13 -23.71
CA PRO A 48 -10.02 6.90 -22.28
C PRO A 48 -11.29 6.14 -21.88
N TRP A 49 -12.40 6.35 -22.61
CA TRP A 49 -13.70 5.74 -22.32
C TRP A 49 -13.71 4.21 -22.51
N LEU A 50 -12.88 3.67 -23.41
CA LEU A 50 -12.80 2.24 -23.70
C LEU A 50 -11.79 1.52 -22.78
N ILE A 51 -10.70 2.19 -22.44
CA ILE A 51 -9.60 1.58 -21.67
C ILE A 51 -9.99 1.39 -20.21
N LYS A 52 -10.69 2.36 -19.61
CA LYS A 52 -11.12 2.28 -18.21
C LYS A 52 -11.95 1.03 -17.89
N PRO A 53 -13.04 0.70 -18.60
CA PRO A 53 -13.84 -0.50 -18.29
C PRO A 53 -13.05 -1.79 -18.55
N LEU A 54 -12.22 -1.84 -19.59
CA LEU A 54 -11.38 -3.00 -19.88
C LEU A 54 -10.35 -3.24 -18.78
N LEU A 55 -9.68 -2.17 -18.33
CA LEU A 55 -8.70 -2.22 -17.25
C LEU A 55 -9.34 -2.67 -15.95
N ARG A 56 -10.52 -2.12 -15.60
CA ARG A 56 -11.30 -2.56 -14.43
C ARG A 56 -11.61 -4.04 -14.48
N PHE A 57 -12.12 -4.52 -15.63
CA PHE A 57 -12.44 -5.92 -15.80
C PHE A 57 -11.22 -6.82 -15.61
N PHE A 58 -10.09 -6.45 -16.23
CA PHE A 58 -8.84 -7.20 -16.11
C PHE A 58 -8.29 -7.20 -14.68
N LEU A 59 -8.23 -6.03 -14.02
CA LEU A 59 -7.75 -5.92 -12.64
C LEU A 59 -8.67 -6.65 -11.67
N LYS A 60 -9.99 -6.56 -11.84
CA LYS A 60 -10.97 -7.31 -11.04
C LYS A 60 -10.76 -8.81 -11.17
N ARG A 61 -10.51 -9.31 -12.38
CA ARG A 61 -10.23 -10.73 -12.60
C ARG A 61 -8.88 -11.16 -12.01
N ARG A 62 -7.85 -10.32 -12.11
CA ARG A 62 -6.50 -10.61 -11.57
C ARG A 62 -6.51 -10.62 -10.04
N LEU A 63 -7.21 -9.68 -9.43
CA LEU A 63 -7.27 -9.51 -7.97
C LEU A 63 -8.44 -10.26 -7.31
N ALA A 64 -9.27 -10.97 -8.08
CA ALA A 64 -10.42 -11.73 -7.56
C ALA A 64 -10.03 -12.77 -6.49
N LYS A 65 -8.80 -13.27 -6.53
CA LYS A 65 -8.28 -14.27 -5.58
C LYS A 65 -7.56 -13.65 -4.37
N VAL A 66 -7.41 -12.33 -4.34
CA VAL A 66 -6.71 -11.63 -3.26
C VAL A 66 -7.71 -11.35 -2.14
N ALA A 67 -7.62 -12.14 -1.07
CA ALA A 67 -8.54 -12.08 0.07
C ALA A 67 -7.82 -11.91 1.42
N SER A 68 -6.51 -11.62 1.41
CA SER A 68 -5.73 -11.37 2.63
C SER A 68 -4.65 -10.31 2.36
N VAL A 69 -4.15 -9.71 3.44
CA VAL A 69 -3.06 -8.73 3.38
C VAL A 69 -1.82 -9.40 2.81
N ALA A 70 -1.54 -10.64 3.18
CA ALA A 70 -0.43 -11.41 2.62
C ALA A 70 -0.56 -11.59 1.10
N ALA A 71 -1.73 -12.04 0.62
CA ALA A 71 -1.97 -12.20 -0.82
C ALA A 71 -1.87 -10.86 -1.58
N PHE A 72 -2.22 -9.75 -0.94
CA PHE A 72 -2.01 -8.42 -1.52
C PHE A 72 -0.51 -8.06 -1.58
N GLN A 73 0.25 -8.38 -0.53
CA GLN A 73 1.70 -8.19 -0.50
C GLN A 73 2.42 -9.04 -1.56
N ASP A 74 1.96 -10.25 -1.85
CA ASP A 74 2.49 -11.07 -2.96
C ASP A 74 2.33 -10.36 -4.32
N VAL A 75 1.20 -9.67 -4.51
CA VAL A 75 0.98 -8.86 -5.73
C VAL A 75 1.94 -7.69 -5.77
N ILE A 76 2.12 -6.98 -4.65
CA ILE A 76 3.05 -5.85 -4.55
C ILE A 76 4.49 -6.29 -4.79
N GLU A 77 4.91 -7.45 -4.27
CA GLU A 77 6.25 -8.00 -4.51
C GLU A 77 6.51 -8.17 -6.01
N GLY A 78 5.58 -8.75 -6.76
CA GLY A 78 5.76 -8.94 -8.20
C GLY A 78 5.96 -7.60 -8.94
N TYR A 79 5.30 -6.54 -8.51
CA TYR A 79 5.52 -5.18 -9.05
C TYR A 79 6.87 -4.61 -8.63
N MET A 80 7.26 -4.76 -7.36
CA MET A 80 8.55 -4.28 -6.84
C MET A 80 9.72 -4.99 -7.52
N SER A 81 9.66 -6.32 -7.68
CA SER A 81 10.65 -7.13 -8.38
C SER A 81 10.85 -6.64 -9.83
N HIS A 82 9.77 -6.38 -10.55
CA HIS A 82 9.85 -5.84 -11.92
C HIS A 82 10.44 -4.42 -11.96
N MET A 83 10.01 -3.54 -11.05
CA MET A 83 10.51 -2.17 -10.96
C MET A 83 12.00 -2.14 -10.64
N ILE A 84 12.45 -2.88 -9.61
CA ILE A 84 13.87 -2.99 -9.25
C ILE A 84 14.70 -3.45 -10.44
N ALA A 85 14.26 -4.50 -11.14
CA ALA A 85 14.99 -5.06 -12.28
C ALA A 85 15.07 -4.11 -13.50
N THR A 86 14.15 -3.14 -13.63
CA THR A 86 14.04 -2.30 -14.84
C THR A 86 14.43 -0.85 -14.62
N THR A 87 14.36 -0.35 -13.39
CA THR A 87 14.53 1.08 -13.08
C THR A 87 15.61 1.38 -12.04
N THR A 88 16.35 0.37 -11.58
CA THR A 88 17.43 0.54 -10.60
C THR A 88 18.68 -0.21 -11.05
N ASP A 89 19.84 0.19 -10.54
CA ASP A 89 21.11 -0.54 -10.74
C ASP A 89 21.23 -1.77 -9.80
N GLY A 90 20.14 -2.14 -9.13
CA GLY A 90 20.07 -3.21 -8.16
C GLY A 90 19.78 -2.73 -6.74
N LEU A 91 19.29 -3.65 -5.91
CA LEU A 91 19.01 -3.44 -4.49
C LEU A 91 19.81 -4.46 -3.66
N SER A 92 20.51 -3.98 -2.64
CA SER A 92 21.24 -4.83 -1.69
C SER A 92 20.80 -4.55 -0.25
N SER A 93 20.97 -5.54 0.62
CA SER A 93 20.66 -5.44 2.04
C SER A 93 21.63 -6.28 2.86
N SER A 94 21.88 -5.87 4.10
CA SER A 94 22.79 -6.56 5.04
C SER A 94 22.33 -6.41 6.48
N GLY A 95 22.77 -7.32 7.36
CA GLY A 95 22.50 -7.27 8.81
C GLY A 95 21.15 -7.82 9.25
N LEU A 96 20.31 -8.31 8.33
CA LEU A 96 19.01 -8.90 8.64
C LEU A 96 19.13 -10.29 9.27
N ASP A 97 20.23 -10.98 9.03
CA ASP A 97 20.63 -12.23 9.67
C ASP A 97 20.74 -12.11 11.20
N LYS A 98 20.96 -10.88 11.70
CA LYS A 98 21.05 -10.58 13.14
C LYS A 98 19.69 -10.36 13.79
N LEU A 99 18.60 -10.32 13.01
CA LEU A 99 17.25 -10.07 13.50
C LEU A 99 16.51 -11.39 13.76
N GLN A 100 15.75 -11.43 14.86
CA GLN A 100 14.90 -12.55 15.22
C GLN A 100 13.52 -12.38 14.61
N ARG A 101 13.00 -13.40 13.91
CA ARG A 101 11.73 -13.29 13.17
C ARG A 101 10.52 -12.96 14.04
N ASP A 102 10.50 -13.46 15.27
CA ASP A 102 9.36 -13.33 16.19
C ASP A 102 9.50 -12.12 17.13
N LYS A 103 10.46 -11.25 16.88
CA LYS A 103 10.71 -10.05 17.67
C LYS A 103 10.26 -8.80 16.93
N ALA A 104 9.58 -7.90 17.63
CA ALA A 104 9.21 -6.60 17.10
C ALA A 104 10.44 -5.68 17.02
N TYR A 105 10.58 -4.98 15.89
CA TYR A 105 11.63 -4.00 15.66
C TYR A 105 11.03 -2.69 15.15
N LEU A 106 11.67 -1.57 15.52
CA LEU A 106 11.44 -0.27 14.93
C LEU A 106 12.56 0.00 13.91
N PHE A 107 12.19 0.08 12.63
CA PHE A 107 13.11 0.43 11.56
C PHE A 107 13.12 1.95 11.38
N LEU A 108 14.29 2.56 11.46
CA LEU A 108 14.48 3.99 11.21
C LEU A 108 15.19 4.15 9.87
N SER A 109 14.53 4.81 8.93
CA SER A 109 15.10 5.18 7.64
C SER A 109 15.39 6.68 7.60
N ASN A 110 16.22 7.09 6.65
CA ASN A 110 16.28 8.48 6.23
C ASN A 110 14.95 8.89 5.55
N HIS A 111 14.81 10.17 5.22
CA HIS A 111 13.57 10.75 4.66
C HIS A 111 13.77 11.18 3.20
N ARG A 112 14.33 10.30 2.37
CA ARG A 112 14.58 10.65 0.98
C ARG A 112 13.34 10.45 0.12
N ASP A 113 12.57 9.39 0.39
CA ASP A 113 11.31 9.13 -0.29
C ASP A 113 10.28 8.49 0.66
N ILE A 114 9.16 9.19 0.85
CA ILE A 114 8.12 8.80 1.81
C ILE A 114 7.47 7.46 1.44
N ALA A 115 7.38 7.12 0.15
CA ALA A 115 6.70 5.92 -0.32
C ALA A 115 7.68 4.77 -0.62
N MET A 116 8.80 5.08 -1.26
CA MET A 116 9.74 4.06 -1.74
C MET A 116 10.64 3.51 -0.64
N ASP A 117 11.05 4.34 0.33
CA ASP A 117 11.89 3.89 1.44
C ASP A 117 11.24 2.70 2.20
N PRO A 118 9.98 2.80 2.68
CA PRO A 118 9.33 1.67 3.33
C PRO A 118 8.97 0.54 2.35
N ALA A 119 8.78 0.82 1.06
CA ALA A 119 8.53 -0.21 0.06
C ALA A 119 9.75 -1.13 -0.11
N PHE A 120 10.97 -0.57 -0.17
CA PHE A 120 12.20 -1.36 -0.24
C PHE A 120 12.46 -2.15 1.05
N VAL A 121 12.21 -1.55 2.22
CA VAL A 121 12.30 -2.28 3.50
C VAL A 121 11.34 -3.47 3.50
N ASN A 122 10.08 -3.27 3.10
CA ASN A 122 9.09 -4.35 3.02
C ASN A 122 9.46 -5.43 2.00
N PHE A 123 9.96 -5.04 0.83
CA PHE A 123 10.43 -5.97 -0.20
C PHE A 123 11.51 -6.90 0.36
N VAL A 124 12.52 -6.33 1.02
CA VAL A 124 13.62 -7.09 1.59
C VAL A 124 13.14 -8.00 2.73
N LEU A 125 12.29 -7.51 3.64
CA LEU A 125 11.73 -8.32 4.73
C LEU A 125 10.86 -9.47 4.20
N TYR A 126 10.08 -9.22 3.15
CA TYR A 126 9.25 -10.22 2.49
C TYR A 126 10.11 -11.38 1.96
N HIS A 127 11.21 -11.09 1.25
CA HIS A 127 12.12 -12.14 0.75
C HIS A 127 12.88 -12.89 1.86
N GLN A 128 13.08 -12.26 3.02
CA GLN A 128 13.65 -12.92 4.21
C GLN A 128 12.63 -13.72 5.03
N LYS A 129 11.38 -13.80 4.55
CA LYS A 129 10.24 -14.46 5.24
C LYS A 129 10.00 -13.87 6.63
N MET A 130 10.22 -12.56 6.77
CA MET A 130 9.93 -11.79 7.99
C MET A 130 8.60 -11.05 7.84
N GLN A 131 8.01 -10.64 8.96
CA GLN A 131 6.86 -9.75 8.92
C GLN A 131 7.27 -8.37 8.39
N THR A 132 6.55 -7.90 7.37
CA THR A 132 6.68 -6.54 6.82
C THR A 132 6.32 -5.48 7.86
N VAL A 133 6.88 -4.28 7.72
CA VAL A 133 6.65 -3.19 8.67
C VAL A 133 5.23 -2.63 8.57
N ARG A 134 4.78 -2.01 9.67
CA ARG A 134 3.62 -1.12 9.69
C ARG A 134 4.13 0.31 9.51
N ILE A 135 3.59 1.02 8.53
CA ILE A 135 4.11 2.34 8.13
C ILE A 135 3.18 3.43 8.68
N ALA A 136 3.73 4.40 9.40
CA ALA A 136 3.01 5.60 9.79
C ALA A 136 3.02 6.61 8.64
N ILE A 137 1.86 6.99 8.11
CA ILE A 137 1.76 7.97 7.02
C ILE A 137 0.81 9.10 7.39
N GLY A 138 1.22 10.35 7.12
CA GLY A 138 0.36 11.50 7.32
C GLY A 138 -0.83 11.48 6.36
N ASP A 139 -2.03 11.71 6.88
CA ASP A 139 -3.26 11.81 6.07
C ASP A 139 -3.20 12.93 5.02
N ASN A 140 -2.45 14.00 5.30
CA ASN A 140 -2.21 15.13 4.40
C ASN A 140 -1.59 14.72 3.04
N LEU A 141 -0.92 13.56 2.97
CA LEU A 141 -0.31 13.05 1.73
C LEU A 141 -1.29 12.21 0.91
N LEU A 142 -2.42 11.80 1.49
CA LEU A 142 -3.38 10.86 0.92
C LEU A 142 -4.69 11.58 0.63
N THR A 143 -4.62 12.57 -0.27
CA THR A 143 -5.78 13.39 -0.66
C THR A 143 -6.85 12.63 -1.41
N LYS A 144 -6.52 11.45 -1.96
CA LYS A 144 -7.45 10.58 -2.70
C LYS A 144 -7.86 9.37 -1.87
N PRO A 145 -9.17 9.04 -1.78
CA PRO A 145 -9.65 7.91 -0.99
C PRO A 145 -8.99 6.58 -1.34
N PHE A 146 -8.81 6.29 -2.63
CA PHE A 146 -8.17 5.05 -3.08
C PHE A 146 -6.69 4.95 -2.62
N ALA A 147 -5.99 6.08 -2.50
CA ALA A 147 -4.59 6.10 -2.06
C ALA A 147 -4.49 5.74 -0.58
N SER A 148 -5.39 6.29 0.24
CA SER A 148 -5.54 5.90 1.65
C SER A 148 -5.83 4.41 1.80
N ASP A 149 -6.75 3.89 1.01
CA ASP A 149 -7.11 2.47 1.02
C ASP A 149 -5.93 1.56 0.66
N LEU A 150 -5.18 1.90 -0.41
CA LEU A 150 -4.01 1.12 -0.83
C LEU A 150 -2.89 1.12 0.22
N MET A 151 -2.65 2.25 0.88
CA MET A 151 -1.66 2.32 1.96
C MET A 151 -2.08 1.44 3.14
N ARG A 152 -3.35 1.50 3.56
CA ARG A 152 -3.87 0.71 4.68
C ARG A 152 -3.91 -0.80 4.37
N LEU A 153 -4.13 -1.18 3.11
CA LEU A 153 -4.00 -2.56 2.65
C LEU A 153 -2.56 -3.07 2.78
N ASN A 154 -1.56 -2.20 2.61
CA ASN A 154 -0.15 -2.53 2.79
C ASN A 154 0.37 -2.31 4.23
N LYS A 155 -0.48 -2.59 5.23
CA LYS A 155 -0.17 -2.47 6.67
C LYS A 155 0.13 -1.06 7.19
N SER A 156 -0.10 0.00 6.41
CA SER A 156 0.08 1.38 6.89
C SER A 156 -1.06 1.81 7.80
N PHE A 157 -0.76 2.69 8.76
CA PHE A 157 -1.74 3.38 9.56
C PHE A 157 -1.63 4.89 9.34
N LEU A 158 -2.77 5.57 9.40
CA LEU A 158 -2.88 6.99 9.13
C LEU A 158 -2.61 7.79 10.40
N VAL A 159 -1.77 8.80 10.27
CA VAL A 159 -1.53 9.80 11.31
C VAL A 159 -2.29 11.05 10.90
N ARG A 160 -3.31 11.41 11.68
CA ARG A 160 -4.09 12.63 11.43
C ARG A 160 -3.23 13.86 11.68
N ARG A 161 -2.99 14.64 10.64
CA ARG A 161 -2.28 15.92 10.70
C ARG A 161 -3.30 17.04 10.47
N GLY A 162 -4.10 17.31 11.49
CA GLY A 162 -4.80 18.59 11.61
C GLY A 162 -3.92 19.63 12.30
N ASP A 163 -4.33 20.90 12.30
CA ASP A 163 -3.66 22.02 12.99
C ASP A 163 -3.59 21.87 14.53
N MET A 164 -3.83 20.68 15.06
CA MET A 164 -3.91 20.41 16.50
C MET A 164 -2.58 19.85 17.01
N PRO A 165 -2.00 20.42 18.08
CA PRO A 165 -0.70 20.01 18.59
C PRO A 165 -0.69 18.53 19.02
N PRO A 166 0.44 17.81 18.84
CA PRO A 166 0.57 16.35 19.03
C PRO A 166 0.11 15.79 20.39
N ARG A 167 -0.06 16.63 21.42
CA ARG A 167 -0.34 16.23 22.79
C ARG A 167 -1.81 15.92 23.10
N LYS A 168 -2.77 16.27 22.24
CA LYS A 168 -4.20 16.04 22.52
C LYS A 168 -4.71 14.64 22.11
N LEU A 169 -3.96 13.91 21.29
CA LEU A 169 -4.34 12.55 20.86
C LEU A 169 -4.10 11.47 21.94
N PHE A 170 -3.30 11.76 22.97
CA PHE A 170 -2.99 10.82 24.07
C PHE A 170 -3.74 11.13 25.37
N ALA A 171 -4.77 11.98 25.33
CA ALA A 171 -5.52 12.44 26.50
C ALA A 171 -6.95 11.87 26.58
N ALA A 172 -7.25 10.79 25.85
CA ALA A 172 -8.51 10.07 25.91
C ALA A 172 -8.30 8.67 26.48
#